data_AF-E0RWZ6-F1
#
_entry.id   AF-E0RWZ6-F1
#
_cell.length_a   1.000
_cell.length_b   1.000
_cell.length_c   1.000
_cell.angle_alpha   90.00
_cell.angle_beta   90.00
_cell.angle_gamma   90.00
#
_symmetry.space_group_name_H-M   'P 1'
#
loop_
_entity.id
_entity.type
_entity.pdbx_description
1 polymer ?
#
loop_
_entity_poly.entity_id
_entity_poly.type
_entity_poly.pdbx_seq_one_letter_code
_entity_poly.pdbx_strand_id
1 'polypeptide(L)'
;MYETEELIVNPYLQAKEAESEKEWSGSQKIRFAREEVNKAVERLHRQQGLFNHIEIETINRCNGICSFCPVNRNDDPREKAVMSVELFKDIIGQLEEMQYSGRLTTFSNNEPLLDDRIIEFNKYAKEHLPKARIHMYTNGTLFTLDKFKELVEVLDELIIDNYNQELQLIKPVKEIVEYCEAHPEL
;
A
#
# COMPACT_ATOMS: atom_id res chain seq x y z
N MET A 1 17.27 -37.32 -8.56
CA MET A 1 18.03 -36.84 -9.74
C MET A 1 17.02 -36.20 -10.65
N TYR A 2 17.15 -34.91 -10.92
CA TYR A 2 16.27 -34.24 -11.89
C TYR A 2 16.63 -34.73 -13.29
N GLU A 3 15.62 -34.97 -14.13
CA GLU A 3 15.74 -35.70 -15.41
C GLU A 3 16.36 -34.89 -16.55
N THR A 4 16.97 -33.73 -16.29
CA THR A 4 17.48 -32.84 -17.35
C THR A 4 18.70 -32.05 -16.89
N GLU A 5 19.66 -31.83 -17.81
CA GLU A 5 20.86 -31.00 -17.60
C GLU A 5 20.59 -29.49 -17.74
N GLU A 6 19.39 -29.08 -18.17
CA GLU A 6 19.01 -27.67 -18.29
C GLU A 6 18.42 -27.13 -16.98
N LEU A 7 18.97 -26.01 -16.50
CA LEU A 7 18.50 -25.32 -15.29
C LEU A 7 17.09 -24.71 -15.42
N ILE A 8 16.68 -24.38 -16.65
CA ILE A 8 15.36 -23.83 -16.96
C ILE A 8 14.84 -24.56 -18.20
N VAL A 9 13.95 -25.53 -17.98
CA VAL A 9 13.22 -26.20 -19.07
C VAL A 9 11.93 -25.44 -19.31
N ASN A 10 11.70 -25.03 -20.56
CA ASN A 10 10.39 -24.54 -20.98
C ASN A 10 9.56 -25.73 -21.50
N PRO A 11 8.65 -26.29 -20.69
CA PRO A 11 7.88 -27.50 -21.06
C PRO A 11 6.96 -27.27 -22.27
N TYR A 12 6.77 -26.01 -22.69
CA TYR A 12 5.93 -25.62 -23.82
C TYR A 12 6.68 -25.50 -25.15
N LEU A 13 8.01 -25.66 -25.18
CA LEU A 13 8.81 -25.74 -26.42
C LEU A 13 9.05 -27.18 -26.86
N GLN A 14 8.81 -28.15 -25.98
CA GLN A 14 8.96 -29.58 -26.23
C GLN A 14 7.60 -30.27 -26.43
N ALA A 15 6.69 -29.66 -27.18
CA ALA A 15 5.43 -30.32 -27.50
C ALA A 15 5.70 -31.45 -28.50
N LYS A 16 5.69 -32.70 -28.03
CA LYS A 16 5.61 -33.89 -28.87
C LYS A 16 4.41 -33.76 -29.82
N GLU A 17 4.54 -34.21 -31.06
CA GLU A 17 3.39 -34.26 -31.98
C GLU A 17 2.26 -35.09 -31.36
N ALA A 18 1.01 -34.62 -31.47
CA ALA A 18 -0.13 -35.30 -30.88
C ALA A 18 -0.39 -36.63 -31.61
N GLU A 19 -0.51 -37.72 -30.85
CA GLU A 19 -0.74 -39.07 -31.40
C GLU A 19 -2.24 -39.40 -31.50
N SER A 20 -3.12 -38.53 -30.96
CA SER A 20 -4.57 -38.68 -31.00
C SER A 20 -5.33 -37.34 -31.13
N GLU A 21 -6.56 -37.38 -31.64
CA GLU A 21 -7.46 -36.21 -31.79
C GLU A 21 -7.70 -35.48 -30.45
N LYS A 22 -7.80 -36.24 -29.35
CA LYS A 22 -7.99 -35.70 -28.00
C LYS A 22 -6.76 -34.91 -27.54
N GLU A 23 -5.56 -35.43 -27.80
CA GLU A 23 -4.30 -34.75 -27.51
C GLU A 23 -4.09 -33.54 -28.41
N TRP A 24 -4.47 -33.63 -29.68
CA TRP A 24 -4.42 -32.52 -30.63
C TRP A 24 -5.36 -31.38 -30.23
N SER A 25 -6.61 -31.69 -29.85
CA SER A 25 -7.55 -30.70 -29.32
C SER A 25 -7.04 -30.06 -28.02
N GLY A 26 -6.40 -30.85 -27.14
CA GLY A 26 -5.77 -30.35 -25.91
C GLY A 26 -4.61 -29.39 -26.19
N SER A 27 -3.73 -29.72 -27.13
CA SER A 27 -2.59 -28.87 -27.51
C SER A 27 -3.04 -27.57 -28.18
N GLN A 28 -4.10 -27.61 -28.99
CA GLN A 28 -4.71 -26.40 -29.54
C GLN A 28 -5.24 -25.46 -28.45
N LYS A 29 -5.96 -25.99 -27.44
CA LYS A 29 -6.43 -25.19 -26.30
C LYS A 29 -5.29 -24.48 -25.55
N ILE A 30 -4.18 -25.19 -25.32
CA ILE A 30 -2.97 -24.62 -24.69
C ILE A 30 -2.35 -23.53 -25.58
N ARG A 31 -2.30 -23.74 -26.90
CA ARG A 31 -1.80 -22.74 -27.84
C ARG A 31 -2.65 -21.47 -27.82
N PHE A 32 -3.97 -21.59 -27.86
CA PHE A 32 -4.88 -20.45 -27.77
C PHE A 32 -4.73 -19.72 -26.43
N ALA A 33 -4.67 -20.44 -25.31
CA ALA A 33 -4.42 -19.83 -24.00
C ALA A 33 -3.10 -19.05 -23.97
N ARG A 34 -2.03 -19.60 -24.57
CA ARG A 34 -0.72 -18.93 -24.68
C ARG A 34 -0.78 -17.69 -25.55
N GLU A 35 -1.48 -17.74 -26.70
CA GLU A 35 -1.66 -16.58 -27.55
C GLU A 35 -2.40 -15.45 -26.81
N GLU A 36 -3.44 -15.78 -26.04
CA GLU A 36 -4.18 -14.79 -25.24
C GLU A 36 -3.35 -14.23 -24.07
N VAL A 37 -2.59 -15.08 -23.37
CA VAL A 37 -1.65 -14.63 -22.33
C VAL A 37 -0.59 -13.70 -22.94
N ASN A 38 0.01 -14.07 -24.07
CA ASN A 38 1.01 -13.24 -24.74
C ASN A 38 0.42 -11.90 -25.19
N LYS A 39 -0.79 -11.89 -25.76
CA LYS A 39 -1.50 -10.63 -26.09
C LYS A 39 -1.74 -9.77 -24.86
N ALA A 40 -2.11 -10.37 -23.72
CA ALA A 40 -2.32 -9.65 -22.48
C ALA A 40 -1.00 -9.07 -21.93
N VAL A 41 0.09 -9.85 -21.96
CA VAL A 41 1.43 -9.39 -21.56
C VAL A 41 1.90 -8.24 -22.45
N GLU A 42 1.79 -8.38 -23.77
CA GLU A 42 2.12 -7.33 -24.73
C GLU A 42 1.32 -6.04 -24.53
N ARG A 43 0.02 -6.18 -24.20
CA ARG A 43 -0.83 -5.03 -23.85
C ARG A 43 -0.34 -4.33 -22.58
N LEU A 44 -0.05 -5.10 -21.53
CA LEU A 44 0.45 -4.55 -20.26
C LEU A 44 1.85 -3.94 -20.40
N HIS A 45 2.72 -4.56 -21.20
CA HIS A 45 4.07 -4.04 -21.45
C HIS A 45 4.03 -2.70 -22.17
N ARG A 46 3.13 -2.52 -23.15
CA ARG A 46 2.90 -1.24 -23.81
C ARG A 46 2.25 -0.18 -22.90
N GLN A 47 1.65 -0.60 -21.79
CA GLN A 47 0.96 0.25 -20.82
C GLN A 47 1.67 0.21 -19.46
N GLN A 48 3.01 0.21 -19.45
CA GLN A 48 3.74 0.39 -18.20
C GLN A 48 3.52 1.81 -17.68
N GLY A 49 2.47 1.97 -16.88
CA GLY A 49 2.30 3.14 -16.05
C GLY A 49 3.44 3.24 -15.05
N LEU A 50 3.72 4.47 -14.62
CA LEU A 50 4.50 4.69 -13.40
C LEU A 50 3.81 4.01 -12.21
N PHE A 51 4.50 3.92 -11.07
CA PHE A 51 3.87 3.55 -9.80
C PHE A 51 2.56 4.33 -9.58
N ASN A 52 1.55 3.64 -9.06
CA ASN A 52 0.22 4.21 -8.79
C ASN A 52 -0.09 4.32 -7.30
N HIS A 53 0.83 3.86 -6.44
CA HIS A 53 0.71 3.92 -4.99
C HIS A 53 2.10 4.10 -4.39
N ILE A 54 2.25 5.11 -3.53
CA ILE A 54 3.48 5.44 -2.81
C ILE A 54 3.18 5.52 -1.32
N GLU A 55 3.98 4.81 -0.55
CA GLU A 55 3.99 4.82 0.91
C GLU A 55 5.25 5.52 1.40
N ILE A 56 5.11 6.52 2.26
CA ILE A 56 6.21 7.28 2.84
C ILE A 56 6.25 7.04 4.35
N GLU A 57 7.25 6.30 4.81
CA GLU A 57 7.50 6.07 6.24
C GLU A 57 8.24 7.27 6.86
N THR A 58 7.50 8.20 7.47
CA THR A 58 8.06 9.43 8.07
C THR A 58 8.84 9.17 9.36
N ILE A 59 8.46 8.14 10.10
CA ILE A 59 9.17 7.60 11.26
C ILE A 59 9.04 6.08 11.27
N ASN A 60 10.14 5.36 11.45
CA ASN A 60 10.12 3.89 11.44
C ASN A 60 9.79 3.27 12.82
N ARG A 61 8.78 3.80 13.50
CA ARG A 61 8.37 3.33 14.84
C ARG A 61 6.88 3.17 14.96
N CYS A 62 6.49 2.17 15.74
CA CYS A 62 5.11 1.95 16.18
C CYS A 62 5.10 1.83 17.71
N ASN A 63 4.00 2.24 18.33
CA ASN A 63 3.75 2.06 19.76
C ASN A 63 2.91 0.80 20.07
N GLY A 64 2.48 0.07 19.03
CA GLY A 64 1.71 -1.16 19.14
C GLY A 64 2.53 -2.35 19.63
N ILE A 65 1.84 -3.31 20.23
CA ILE A 65 2.39 -4.57 20.76
C ILE A 65 1.79 -5.80 20.06
N CYS A 66 1.28 -5.62 18.84
CA CYS A 66 0.64 -6.66 18.05
C CYS A 66 1.60 -7.86 17.85
N SER A 67 1.18 -9.07 18.22
CA SER A 67 2.03 -10.27 18.19
C SER A 67 2.39 -10.74 16.78
N PHE A 68 1.58 -10.38 15.78
CA PHE A 68 1.80 -10.72 14.37
C PHE A 68 2.67 -9.69 13.63
N CYS A 69 2.94 -8.54 14.24
CA CYS A 69 3.52 -7.39 13.55
C CYS A 69 5.04 -7.37 13.66
N PRO A 70 5.79 -7.30 12.55
CA PRO A 70 7.25 -7.25 12.57
C PRO A 70 7.82 -5.94 13.13
N VAL A 71 6.98 -4.89 13.25
CA VAL A 71 7.33 -3.57 13.79
C VAL A 71 6.71 -3.35 15.17
N ASN A 72 6.47 -4.43 15.90
CA ASN A 72 6.11 -4.41 17.30
C ASN A 72 7.13 -3.59 18.10
N ARG A 73 6.67 -2.68 18.95
CA ARG A 73 7.54 -1.77 19.71
C ARG A 73 8.61 -2.48 20.56
N ASN A 74 8.35 -3.74 20.94
CA ASN A 74 9.23 -4.53 21.80
C ASN A 74 10.25 -5.36 21.00
N ASP A 75 10.11 -5.49 19.67
CA ASP A 75 10.89 -6.43 18.85
C ASP A 75 11.27 -5.86 17.47
N ASP A 76 11.14 -4.54 17.25
CA ASP A 76 11.57 -3.92 15.99
C ASP A 76 13.11 -3.86 15.91
N PRO A 77 13.76 -4.60 14.99
CA PRO A 77 15.22 -4.69 14.92
C PRO A 77 15.85 -3.47 14.23
N ARG A 78 15.05 -2.59 13.61
CA ARG A 78 15.54 -1.46 12.83
C ARG A 78 16.09 -0.38 13.76
N GLU A 79 17.22 0.23 13.40
CA GLU A 79 17.67 1.46 14.08
C GLU A 79 16.61 2.56 13.92
N LYS A 80 16.40 3.40 14.94
CA LYS A 80 15.38 4.46 14.88
C LYS A 80 15.80 5.50 13.85
N ALA A 81 14.94 5.73 12.87
CA ALA A 81 15.09 6.75 11.85
C ALA A 81 13.83 7.61 11.79
N VAL A 82 14.05 8.90 11.59
CA VAL A 82 13.02 9.91 11.39
C VAL A 82 13.39 10.65 10.11
N MET A 83 12.46 10.68 9.16
CA MET A 83 12.64 11.39 7.90
C MET A 83 12.78 12.89 8.17
N SER A 84 13.74 13.54 7.50
CA SER A 84 13.87 14.99 7.56
C SER A 84 12.74 15.67 6.78
N VAL A 85 12.40 16.90 7.17
CA VAL A 85 11.36 17.66 6.46
C VAL A 85 11.79 17.95 5.02
N GLU A 86 13.08 18.20 4.81
CA GLU A 86 13.67 18.49 3.52
C GLU A 86 13.53 17.31 2.57
N LEU A 87 13.79 16.08 3.04
CA LEU A 87 13.63 14.87 2.24
C LEU A 87 12.15 14.64 1.89
N PHE A 88 11.24 14.83 2.84
CA PHE A 88 9.82 14.71 2.57
C PHE A 88 9.38 15.70 1.47
N LYS A 89 9.76 16.98 1.60
CA LYS A 89 9.42 18.02 0.63
C LYS A 89 10.04 17.76 -0.74
N ASP A 90 11.26 17.25 -0.79
CA ASP A 90 11.93 16.87 -2.05
C ASP A 90 11.17 15.75 -2.76
N ILE A 91 10.74 14.71 -2.04
CA ILE A 91 9.91 13.62 -2.59
C ILE A 91 8.61 14.19 -3.17
N ILE A 92 7.89 15.02 -2.41
CA ILE A 92 6.64 15.63 -2.87
C ILE A 92 6.86 16.54 -4.08
N GLY A 93 7.95 17.32 -4.11
CA GLY A 93 8.30 18.17 -5.25
C GLY A 93 8.55 17.37 -6.53
N GLN A 94 9.27 16.24 -6.43
CA GLN A 94 9.45 15.33 -7.56
C GLN A 94 8.11 14.78 -8.07
N LEU A 95 7.18 14.43 -7.17
CA LEU A 95 5.85 13.95 -7.54
C LEU A 95 4.98 15.04 -8.18
N GLU A 96 5.13 16.28 -7.75
CA GLU A 96 4.43 17.44 -8.32
C GLU A 96 4.90 17.71 -9.76
N GLU A 97 6.21 17.66 -10.00
CA GLU A 97 6.79 17.77 -11.36
C GLU A 97 6.24 16.69 -12.30
N MET A 98 6.00 15.49 -11.78
CA MET A 98 5.39 14.37 -12.51
C MET A 98 3.88 14.49 -12.67
N GLN A 99 3.24 15.51 -12.09
CA GLN A 99 1.79 15.66 -12.05
C GLN A 99 1.10 14.42 -11.48
N TYR A 100 1.68 13.86 -10.41
CA TYR A 100 1.25 12.59 -9.83
C TYR A 100 -0.24 12.61 -9.45
N SER A 101 -0.96 11.58 -9.89
CA SER A 101 -2.39 11.41 -9.66
C SER A 101 -2.75 10.04 -9.09
N GLY A 102 -1.77 9.34 -8.51
CA GLY A 102 -1.97 8.05 -7.87
C GLY A 102 -2.37 8.19 -6.40
N ARG A 103 -2.10 7.15 -5.62
CA ARG A 103 -2.31 7.12 -4.17
C ARG A 103 -1.04 7.48 -3.44
N LEU A 104 -1.12 8.41 -2.49
CA LEU A 104 -0.03 8.74 -1.59
C LEU A 104 -0.45 8.49 -0.15
N THR A 105 0.48 8.02 0.66
CA THR A 105 0.27 7.92 2.10
C THR A 105 1.54 8.18 2.91
N THR A 106 1.37 8.64 4.14
CA THR A 106 2.43 8.94 5.11
C THR A 106 2.58 7.86 6.18
N PHE A 107 2.15 6.62 5.88
CA PHE A 107 2.47 5.44 6.67
C PHE A 107 3.13 4.38 5.78
N SER A 108 3.79 3.41 6.41
CA SER A 108 4.09 2.09 5.82
C SER A 108 4.08 1.05 6.94
N ASN A 109 5.23 0.65 7.48
CA ASN A 109 5.30 -0.23 8.65
C ASN A 109 5.61 0.56 9.94
N ASN A 110 4.70 1.46 10.32
CA ASN A 110 4.85 2.35 11.47
C ASN A 110 3.50 2.80 12.06
N GLU A 111 3.54 3.53 13.18
CA GLU A 111 2.40 4.36 13.63
C GLU A 111 2.67 5.82 13.24
N PRO A 112 1.97 6.38 12.24
CA PRO A 112 2.27 7.72 11.72
C PRO A 112 1.98 8.83 12.73
N LEU A 113 1.04 8.64 13.68
CA LEU A 113 0.74 9.65 14.72
C LEU A 113 1.85 9.80 15.78
N LEU A 114 2.92 8.99 15.72
CA LEU A 114 4.14 9.21 16.52
C LEU A 114 5.01 10.34 15.96
N ASP A 115 4.80 10.75 14.71
CA ASP A 115 5.44 11.92 14.14
C ASP A 115 4.55 13.15 14.36
N ASP A 116 4.97 14.07 15.23
CA ASP A 116 4.21 15.30 15.52
C ASP A 116 4.01 16.20 14.28
N ARG A 117 4.76 15.94 13.20
CA ARG A 117 4.68 16.68 11.92
C ARG A 117 3.69 16.07 10.93
N ILE A 118 3.08 14.93 11.25
CA ILE A 118 2.29 14.13 10.29
C ILE A 118 1.13 14.91 9.65
N ILE A 119 0.49 15.79 10.42
CA ILE A 119 -0.61 16.63 9.93
C ILE A 119 -0.08 17.62 8.88
N GLU A 120 1.03 18.30 9.19
CA GLU A 120 1.66 19.26 8.28
C GLU A 120 2.22 18.58 7.02
N PHE A 121 2.72 17.35 7.13
CA PHE A 121 3.13 16.56 5.97
C PHE A 121 1.96 16.23 5.05
N ASN A 122 0.81 15.82 5.59
CA ASN A 122 -0.37 15.56 4.78
C ASN A 122 -0.93 16.85 4.16
N LYS A 123 -0.94 17.98 4.90
CA LYS A 123 -1.35 19.30 4.35
C LYS A 123 -0.46 19.70 3.18
N TYR A 124 0.86 19.61 3.36
CA TYR A 124 1.84 19.90 2.32
C TYR A 124 1.65 19.01 1.09
N ALA A 125 1.46 17.70 1.29
CA ALA A 125 1.20 16.79 0.20
C ALA A 125 -0.11 17.11 -0.56
N LYS A 126 -1.19 17.48 0.15
CA LYS A 126 -2.48 17.84 -0.48
C LYS A 126 -2.39 19.10 -1.31
N GLU A 127 -1.65 20.09 -0.83
CA GLU A 127 -1.41 21.35 -1.54
C GLU A 127 -0.67 21.14 -2.86
N HIS A 128 0.40 20.33 -2.86
CA HIS A 128 1.27 20.16 -4.03
C HIS A 128 0.78 19.04 -4.97
N LEU A 129 -0.01 18.09 -4.47
CA LEU A 129 -0.51 16.95 -5.24
C LEU A 129 -2.06 16.92 -5.26
N PRO A 130 -2.73 17.95 -5.79
CA PRO A 130 -4.19 18.07 -5.73
C PRO A 130 -4.94 16.98 -6.52
N LYS A 131 -4.24 16.27 -7.42
CA LYS A 131 -4.78 15.16 -8.21
C LYS A 131 -4.55 13.79 -7.56
N ALA A 132 -3.69 13.72 -6.55
CA ALA A 132 -3.40 12.48 -5.85
C ALA A 132 -4.49 12.21 -4.80
N ARG A 133 -4.78 10.93 -4.58
CA ARG A 133 -5.61 10.49 -3.45
C ARG A 133 -4.71 10.28 -2.24
N ILE A 134 -4.87 11.11 -1.23
CA ILE A 134 -4.08 11.05 0.00
C ILE A 134 -4.87 10.28 1.04
N HIS A 135 -4.24 9.30 1.67
CA HIS A 135 -4.88 8.48 2.68
C HIS A 135 -3.90 8.11 3.78
N MET A 136 -4.39 7.63 4.92
CA MET A 136 -3.54 7.21 6.04
C MET A 136 -4.16 6.06 6.82
N TYR A 137 -3.32 5.12 7.25
CA TYR A 137 -3.66 4.07 8.20
C TYR A 137 -3.01 4.39 9.54
N THR A 138 -3.69 4.08 10.64
CA THR A 138 -3.17 4.29 11.99
C THR A 138 -3.83 3.30 12.95
N ASN A 139 -3.14 2.90 14.01
CA ASN A 139 -3.75 2.10 15.08
C ASN A 139 -4.69 2.91 15.98
N GLY A 140 -4.72 4.23 15.81
CA GLY A 140 -5.63 5.16 16.47
C GLY A 140 -5.38 5.41 17.96
N THR A 141 -4.36 4.80 18.56
CA THR A 141 -4.08 4.93 20.01
C THR A 141 -3.65 6.33 20.44
N LEU A 142 -3.12 7.13 19.51
CA LEU A 142 -2.63 8.49 19.74
C LEU A 142 -3.58 9.58 19.23
N PHE A 143 -4.78 9.20 18.79
CA PHE A 143 -5.76 10.18 18.36
C PHE A 143 -6.25 11.04 19.53
N THR A 144 -6.44 12.31 19.20
CA THR A 144 -7.35 13.21 19.88
C THR A 144 -8.40 13.65 18.86
N LEU A 145 -9.54 14.15 19.34
CA LEU A 145 -10.57 14.66 18.43
C LEU A 145 -10.05 15.81 17.55
N ASP A 146 -9.14 16.64 18.07
CA ASP A 146 -8.54 17.73 17.30
C ASP A 146 -7.64 17.20 16.17
N LYS A 147 -6.77 16.22 16.46
CA LYS A 147 -5.95 15.57 15.43
C LYS A 147 -6.81 14.91 14.36
N PHE A 148 -7.89 14.24 14.78
CA PHE A 148 -8.84 13.62 13.85
C PHE A 148 -9.45 14.67 12.91
N LYS A 149 -10.01 15.75 13.47
CA LYS A 149 -10.60 16.85 12.69
C LYS A 149 -9.61 17.45 11.69
N GLU A 150 -8.38 17.73 12.13
CA GLU A 150 -7.36 18.28 11.21
C GLU A 150 -6.99 17.32 10.08
N LEU A 151 -6.98 16.02 10.34
CA LEU A 151 -6.62 15.01 9.33
C LEU A 151 -7.75 14.77 8.33
N VAL A 152 -9.02 14.73 8.76
CA VAL A 152 -10.15 14.48 7.84
C VAL A 152 -10.39 15.64 6.87
N GLU A 153 -9.98 16.85 7.20
CA GLU A 153 -10.03 17.99 6.27
C GLU A 153 -9.02 17.87 5.11
N VAL A 154 -8.01 17.01 5.26
CA VAL A 154 -6.86 16.91 4.35
C VAL A 154 -6.81 15.57 3.62
N LEU A 155 -7.15 14.49 4.31
CA LEU A 155 -7.13 13.13 3.79
C LEU A 155 -8.41 12.83 3.00
N ASP A 156 -8.25 12.13 1.88
CA ASP A 156 -9.37 11.56 1.13
C ASP A 156 -9.87 10.24 1.74
N GLU A 157 -9.06 9.60 2.58
CA GLU A 157 -9.42 8.39 3.33
C GLU A 157 -8.56 8.23 4.58
N LEU A 158 -9.22 7.98 5.71
CA LEU A 158 -8.56 7.64 6.97
C LEU A 158 -9.04 6.26 7.42
N ILE A 159 -8.09 5.36 7.67
CA ILE A 159 -8.35 3.99 8.11
C ILE A 159 -7.76 3.80 9.50
N ILE A 160 -8.58 3.30 10.42
CA ILE A 160 -8.18 3.06 11.80
C ILE A 160 -8.19 1.57 12.07
N ASP A 161 -7.00 0.99 12.22
CA ASP A 161 -6.82 -0.41 12.57
C ASP A 161 -6.89 -0.59 14.09
N ASN A 162 -8.11 -0.82 14.60
CA ASN A 162 -8.35 -1.07 16.03
C ASN A 162 -7.91 -2.49 16.43
N TYR A 163 -6.60 -2.68 16.62
CA TYR A 163 -6.04 -3.94 17.11
C TYR A 163 -6.29 -4.11 18.61
N ASN A 164 -7.44 -4.71 18.95
CA ASN A 164 -7.84 -5.06 20.32
C ASN A 164 -8.32 -6.52 20.36
N GLN A 165 -7.78 -7.33 21.28
CA GLN A 165 -8.08 -8.77 21.37
C GLN A 165 -9.51 -9.06 21.86
N GLU A 166 -10.09 -8.13 22.60
CA GLU A 166 -11.45 -8.20 23.12
C GLU A 166 -12.52 -7.75 22.09
N LEU A 167 -12.10 -7.42 20.86
CA LEU A 167 -12.95 -6.87 19.79
C LEU A 167 -13.71 -5.62 20.23
N GLN A 168 -13.10 -4.82 21.11
CA GLN A 168 -13.65 -3.56 21.59
C GLN A 168 -12.93 -2.39 20.95
N LEU A 169 -13.67 -1.32 20.65
CA LEU A 169 -13.07 -0.05 20.28
C LEU A 169 -12.28 0.52 21.46
N ILE A 170 -11.04 0.95 21.20
CA ILE A 170 -10.25 1.70 22.17
C ILE A 170 -10.88 3.07 22.40
N LYS A 171 -10.63 3.68 23.56
CA LYS A 171 -11.26 4.94 23.97
C LYS A 171 -11.17 6.06 22.89
N PRO A 172 -9.99 6.37 22.31
CA PRO A 172 -9.92 7.39 21.26
C PRO A 172 -10.82 7.11 20.06
N VAL A 173 -10.93 5.84 19.66
CA VAL A 173 -11.73 5.43 18.49
C VAL A 173 -13.22 5.49 18.80
N LYS A 174 -13.63 5.19 20.04
CA LYS A 174 -15.02 5.41 20.48
C LYS A 174 -15.42 6.88 20.37
N GLU A 175 -14.55 7.79 20.83
CA GLU A 175 -14.80 9.23 20.75
C GLU A 175 -14.91 9.71 19.28
N ILE A 176 -14.09 9.16 18.39
CA ILE A 176 -14.18 9.44 16.94
C ILE A 176 -15.50 8.91 16.36
N VAL A 177 -15.89 7.67 16.68
CA VAL A 177 -17.16 7.10 16.19
C VAL A 177 -18.35 7.92 16.65
N GLU A 178 -18.42 8.28 17.94
CA GLU A 178 -19.46 9.16 18.49
C GLU A 178 -19.48 10.53 17.78
N TYR A 179 -18.31 11.07 17.44
CA TYR A 179 -18.23 12.31 16.67
C TYR A 179 -18.77 12.16 15.24
N CYS A 180 -18.41 11.09 14.52
CA CYS A 180 -18.92 10.84 13.17
C CYS A 180 -20.43 10.58 13.16
N GLU A 181 -20.97 9.86 14.16
CA GLU A 181 -22.42 9.65 14.31
C GLU A 181 -23.17 10.96 14.51
N ALA A 182 -22.54 11.94 15.17
CA ALA A 182 -23.10 13.28 15.36
C ALA A 182 -22.94 14.21 14.13
N HIS A 183 -22.08 13.87 13.18
CA HIS A 183 -21.72 14.68 11.99
C HIS A 183 -21.75 13.82 10.72
N PRO A 184 -22.94 13.37 10.25
CA PRO A 184 -23.09 12.44 9.13
C PRO A 184 -22.70 13.02 7.76
N GLU A 185 -22.36 14.31 7.69
CA GLU A 185 -21.85 14.98 6.49
C GLU A 185 -20.37 14.71 6.19
N LEU A 186 -19.62 14.24 7.19
CA LEU A 186 -18.24 13.74 7.08
C LEU A 186 -18.22 12.33 6.49
#